data_AF-A0A5N7CI43-F1
#
_entry.id   AF-A0A5N7CI43-F1
#
_cell.length_a   1.000
_cell.length_b   1.000
_cell.length_c   1.000
_cell.angle_alpha   90.00
_cell.angle_beta   90.00
_cell.angle_gamma   90.00
#
_symmetry.space_group_name_H-M   'P 1'
#
loop_
_entity.id
_entity.type
_entity.pdbx_description
1 polymer ?
#
loop_
_entity_poly.entity_id
_entity_poly.type
_entity_poly.pdbx_seq_one_letter_code
_entity_poly.pdbx_strand_id
1 'polypeptide(L)'
;MPATDPRTPGSCAMRPRNLVGLSSTSKTALLRSIADDIRAAFISISKQLSRGTLRTKHTEPIHDLIASIKSTESPEYQRMQQGLERYRQRERRWRVERKWMRRKVKGLVRHSEEIHRRWKDQLWRAKGDFDDAARELTVLRWRYELSRSQGEKRSLLGEPSQTESNR
;
A
#
# COMPACT_ATOMS: atom_id res chain seq x y z
N MET A 1 -5.84 -68.39 16.35
CA MET A 1 -6.47 -67.05 16.51
C MET A 1 -6.40 -66.35 15.17
N PRO A 2 -7.53 -65.97 14.53
CA PRO A 2 -7.46 -65.32 13.22
C PRO A 2 -6.89 -63.92 13.41
N ALA A 3 -5.92 -63.55 12.57
CA ALA A 3 -5.34 -62.22 12.54
C ALA A 3 -6.40 -61.25 11.99
N THR A 4 -7.08 -60.55 12.89
CA THR A 4 -8.00 -59.47 12.52
C THR A 4 -7.16 -58.38 11.84
N ASP A 5 -7.41 -58.15 10.55
CA ASP A 5 -6.69 -57.12 9.79
C ASP A 5 -6.91 -55.76 10.49
N PRO A 6 -5.84 -55.08 10.95
CA PRO A 6 -5.97 -53.80 11.65
C PRO A 6 -6.62 -52.69 10.80
N ARG A 7 -6.82 -52.94 9.49
CA ARG A 7 -7.49 -52.04 8.55
C ARG A 7 -8.99 -52.28 8.40
N THR A 8 -9.55 -53.28 9.10
CA THR A 8 -10.98 -53.58 9.05
C THR A 8 -11.78 -52.42 9.66
N PRO A 9 -12.88 -51.95 9.04
CA PRO A 9 -13.71 -50.90 9.60
C PRO A 9 -14.31 -51.35 10.94
N GLY A 10 -13.82 -50.76 12.02
CA GLY A 10 -14.32 -50.96 13.39
C GLY A 10 -14.27 -49.62 14.14
N SER A 11 -14.69 -49.61 15.41
CA SER A 11 -14.67 -48.38 16.21
C SER A 11 -13.28 -47.71 16.15
N CYS A 12 -13.23 -46.46 15.68
CA CYS A 12 -11.99 -45.67 15.59
C CYS A 12 -11.24 -45.60 16.92
N ALA A 13 -11.96 -45.69 18.04
CA ALA A 13 -11.41 -45.69 19.39
C ALA A 13 -10.64 -46.97 19.75
N MET A 14 -10.91 -48.08 19.07
CA MET A 14 -10.37 -49.41 19.41
C MET A 14 -9.15 -49.80 18.56
N ARG A 15 -9.05 -49.28 17.34
CA ARG A 15 -7.96 -49.56 16.39
C ARG A 15 -6.55 -49.17 16.89
N PRO A 16 -6.36 -48.06 17.65
CA PRO A 16 -5.04 -47.70 18.18
C PRO A 16 -4.44 -48.68 19.19
N ARG A 17 -5.22 -49.63 19.74
CA ARG A 17 -4.77 -50.52 20.84
C ARG A 17 -3.56 -51.40 20.48
N ASN A 18 -3.34 -51.66 19.20
CA ASN A 18 -2.24 -52.51 18.71
C ASN A 18 -1.05 -51.72 18.14
N LEU A 19 -0.95 -50.41 18.43
CA LEU A 19 0.12 -49.54 17.88
C LEU A 19 1.54 -50.00 18.23
N VAL A 20 1.75 -50.63 19.38
CA VAL A 20 3.09 -50.98 19.91
C VAL A 20 3.83 -51.98 19.00
N GLY A 21 3.12 -52.92 18.37
CA GLY A 21 3.70 -53.98 17.53
C GLY A 21 3.86 -53.63 16.05
N LEU A 22 3.47 -52.42 15.61
CA LEU A 22 3.47 -52.05 14.20
C LEU A 22 4.78 -51.37 13.75
N SER A 23 5.19 -51.62 12.51
CA SER A 23 6.27 -50.87 11.85
C SER A 23 5.89 -49.39 11.67
N SER A 24 6.87 -48.51 11.53
CA SER A 24 6.63 -47.06 11.36
C SER A 24 5.66 -46.77 10.20
N THR A 25 5.87 -47.41 9.04
CA THR A 25 5.00 -47.28 7.86
C THR A 25 3.57 -47.73 8.15
N SER A 26 3.41 -48.86 8.87
CA SER A 26 2.09 -49.38 9.26
C SER A 26 1.41 -48.50 10.30
N LYS A 27 2.15 -47.90 11.22
CA LYS A 27 1.63 -46.89 12.17
C LYS A 27 1.09 -45.68 11.42
N THR A 28 1.86 -45.12 10.48
CA THR A 28 1.43 -43.98 9.67
C THR A 28 0.19 -44.32 8.83
N ALA A 29 0.16 -45.49 8.20
CA ALA A 29 -1.00 -45.93 7.41
C ALA A 29 -2.25 -46.13 8.27
N LEU A 30 -2.12 -46.72 9.46
CA LEU A 30 -3.22 -46.89 10.41
C LEU A 30 -3.75 -45.54 10.90
N LEU A 31 -2.87 -44.62 11.30
CA LEU A 31 -3.27 -43.29 11.74
C LEU A 31 -3.94 -42.49 10.61
N ARG A 32 -3.48 -42.65 9.37
CA ARG A 32 -4.12 -42.04 8.20
C ARG A 32 -5.55 -42.58 8.00
N SER A 33 -5.73 -43.90 8.05
CA SER A 33 -7.06 -44.51 7.95
C SER A 33 -8.01 -44.02 9.07
N ILE A 34 -7.52 -43.93 10.31
CA ILE A 34 -8.32 -43.39 11.42
C ILE A 34 -8.67 -41.91 11.18
N ALA A 35 -7.72 -41.10 10.70
CA ALA A 35 -7.96 -39.70 10.39
C ALA A 35 -8.99 -39.53 9.27
N ASP A 36 -8.97 -40.39 8.25
CA ASP A 36 -9.94 -40.37 7.16
C ASP A 36 -11.36 -40.72 7.66
N ASP A 37 -11.49 -41.68 8.59
CA ASP A 37 -12.79 -42.02 9.19
C ASP A 37 -13.33 -40.88 10.07
N ILE A 38 -12.46 -40.25 10.88
CA ILE A 38 -12.82 -39.06 11.66
C ILE A 38 -13.26 -37.93 10.74
N ARG A 39 -12.55 -37.70 9.63
CA ARG A 39 -12.91 -36.70 8.62
C ARG A 39 -14.26 -37.00 7.98
N ALA A 40 -14.52 -38.25 7.60
CA ALA A 40 -15.79 -38.67 7.03
C ALA A 40 -16.96 -38.46 8.02
N ALA A 41 -16.73 -38.72 9.31
CA ALA A 41 -17.70 -38.44 10.37
C ALA A 41 -18.00 -36.93 10.47
N PHE A 42 -16.98 -36.07 10.51
CA PHE A 42 -17.19 -34.61 10.55
C PHE A 42 -17.93 -34.07 9.33
N ILE A 43 -17.64 -34.60 8.14
CA ILE A 43 -18.36 -34.25 6.90
C ILE A 43 -19.83 -34.64 7.02
N SER A 44 -20.12 -35.84 7.54
CA SER A 44 -21.49 -36.33 7.72
C SER A 44 -22.27 -35.50 8.74
N ILE A 45 -21.64 -35.15 9.86
CA ILE A 45 -22.23 -34.26 10.88
C ILE A 45 -22.51 -32.87 10.29
N SER A 46 -21.57 -32.32 9.52
CA SER A 46 -21.75 -31.02 8.85
C SER A 46 -22.93 -31.06 7.88
N LYS A 47 -23.10 -32.14 7.11
CA LYS A 47 -24.28 -32.33 6.25
C LYS A 47 -25.58 -32.37 7.04
N GLN A 48 -25.61 -33.02 8.21
CA GLN A 48 -26.79 -33.07 9.08
C GLN A 48 -27.11 -31.72 9.75
N LEU A 49 -26.09 -30.91 10.05
CA LEU A 49 -26.26 -29.52 10.47
C LEU A 49 -26.89 -28.67 9.36
N SER A 50 -26.38 -28.76 8.13
CA SER A 50 -26.93 -28.01 6.99
C SER A 50 -28.38 -28.38 6.68
N ARG A 51 -28.81 -29.60 7.00
CA ARG A 51 -30.19 -30.07 6.86
C ARG A 51 -31.10 -29.65 8.02
N GLY A 52 -30.55 -29.04 9.07
CA GLY A 52 -31.30 -28.66 10.27
C GLY A 52 -31.63 -29.82 11.22
N THR A 53 -31.20 -31.05 10.91
CA THR A 53 -31.36 -32.23 11.78
C THR A 53 -30.59 -32.06 13.08
N LEU A 54 -29.40 -31.46 12.99
CA LEU A 54 -28.58 -31.08 14.14
C LEU A 54 -28.65 -29.56 14.35
N ARG A 55 -28.55 -29.14 15.60
CA ARG A 55 -28.44 -27.75 16.05
C ARG A 55 -27.05 -27.55 16.64
N THR A 56 -26.61 -26.30 16.75
CA THR A 56 -25.30 -25.92 17.30
C THR A 56 -25.01 -26.50 18.68
N LYS A 57 -26.05 -26.66 19.54
CA LYS A 57 -25.91 -27.34 20.83
C LYS A 57 -25.44 -28.80 20.74
N HIS A 58 -25.73 -29.49 19.63
CA HIS A 58 -25.33 -30.88 19.43
C HIS A 58 -23.88 -31.01 18.94
N THR A 59 -23.23 -29.90 18.57
CA THR A 59 -21.81 -29.87 18.19
C THR A 59 -20.89 -29.33 19.27
N GLU A 60 -21.41 -28.95 20.43
CA GLU A 60 -20.60 -28.57 21.60
C GLU A 60 -19.54 -29.63 21.95
N PRO A 61 -19.84 -30.94 22.01
CA PRO A 61 -18.82 -31.95 22.33
C PRO A 61 -17.68 -32.05 21.30
N ILE A 62 -17.93 -31.65 20.05
CA ILE A 62 -16.91 -31.59 19.00
C ILE A 62 -15.95 -30.44 19.27
N HIS A 63 -16.47 -29.30 19.71
CA HIS A 63 -15.64 -28.16 20.08
C HIS A 63 -14.76 -28.49 21.29
N ASP A 64 -15.30 -29.20 22.28
CA ASP A 64 -14.54 -29.66 23.45
C ASP A 64 -13.44 -30.65 23.08
N LEU A 65 -13.74 -31.61 22.19
CA LEU A 65 -12.74 -32.55 21.67
C LEU A 65 -11.60 -31.80 20.98
N ILE A 66 -11.92 -30.84 20.11
CA ILE A 66 -10.91 -30.04 19.41
C ILE A 66 -10.09 -29.23 20.42
N ALA A 67 -10.71 -28.66 21.44
CA ALA A 67 -10.02 -27.92 22.49
C ALA A 67 -9.07 -28.82 23.30
N SER A 68 -9.51 -30.03 23.67
CA SER A 68 -8.70 -31.02 24.36
C SER A 68 -7.49 -31.45 23.52
N ILE A 69 -7.68 -31.74 22.23
CA ILE A 69 -6.58 -32.06 21.31
C ILE A 69 -5.59 -30.89 21.23
N LYS A 70 -6.08 -29.66 21.09
CA LYS A 70 -5.21 -28.46 21.11
C LYS A 70 -4.46 -28.28 22.42
N SER A 71 -5.03 -28.67 23.55
CA SER A 71 -4.33 -28.63 24.85
C SER A 71 -3.21 -29.67 24.96
N THR A 72 -3.30 -30.75 24.17
CA THR A 72 -2.26 -31.78 24.07
C THR A 72 -1.20 -31.49 22.99
N GLU A 73 -1.36 -30.43 22.19
CA GLU A 73 -0.35 -30.03 21.20
C GLU A 73 0.95 -29.61 21.88
N SER A 74 2.07 -30.05 21.31
CA SER A 74 3.42 -29.81 21.84
C SER A 74 3.66 -28.30 22.08
N PRO A 75 4.39 -27.92 23.14
CA PRO A 75 4.78 -26.53 23.40
C PRO A 75 5.54 -25.90 22.21
N GLU A 76 6.15 -26.69 21.34
CA GLU A 76 6.81 -26.24 20.12
C GLU A 76 5.81 -25.69 19.10
N TYR A 77 4.66 -26.35 18.96
CA TYR A 77 3.58 -25.89 18.08
C TYR A 77 2.98 -24.57 18.57
N GLN A 78 2.78 -24.43 19.89
CA GLN A 78 2.35 -23.16 20.49
C GLN A 78 3.38 -22.04 20.30
N ARG A 79 4.67 -22.31 20.50
CA ARG A 79 5.76 -21.35 20.25
C ARG A 79 5.78 -20.90 18.78
N MET A 80 5.60 -21.83 17.85
CA MET A 80 5.53 -21.51 16.42
C MET A 80 4.34 -20.59 16.10
N GLN A 81 3.14 -20.90 16.61
CA GLN A 81 1.96 -20.05 16.43
C GLN A 81 2.16 -18.64 17.02
N GLN A 82 2.70 -18.53 18.23
CA GLN A 82 3.05 -17.24 18.83
C GLN A 82 4.06 -16.47 17.97
N GLY A 83 5.03 -17.16 17.36
CA GLY A 83 5.95 -16.58 16.40
C GLY A 83 5.23 -15.93 15.23
N LEU A 84 4.30 -16.66 14.59
CA LEU A 84 3.48 -16.17 13.48
C LEU A 84 2.64 -14.95 13.88
N GLU A 85 2.05 -14.95 15.08
CA GLU A 85 1.29 -13.82 15.61
C GLU A 85 2.16 -12.56 15.73
N ARG A 86 3.38 -12.70 16.26
CA ARG A 86 4.35 -11.59 16.38
C ARG A 86 4.79 -11.04 15.01
N TYR A 87 4.93 -11.90 14.00
CA TYR A 87 5.22 -11.47 12.63
C TYR A 87 4.04 -10.69 12.03
N ARG A 88 2.81 -11.17 12.20
CA ARG A 88 1.59 -10.46 11.76
C ARG A 88 1.45 -9.09 12.43
N GLN A 89 1.74 -9.00 13.72
CA GLN A 89 1.74 -7.71 14.43
C GLN A 89 2.81 -6.74 13.92
N ARG A 90 4.03 -7.23 13.65
CA ARG A 90 5.09 -6.42 13.02
C ARG A 90 4.67 -5.92 11.64
N GLU A 91 4.09 -6.78 10.81
CA GLU A 91 3.61 -6.41 9.49
C GLU A 91 2.51 -5.33 9.54
N ARG A 92 1.57 -5.44 10.50
CA ARG A 92 0.56 -4.39 10.74
C ARG A 92 1.21 -3.05 11.10
N ARG A 93 2.19 -3.04 12.01
CA ARG A 93 2.93 -1.81 12.38
C ARG A 93 3.64 -1.21 11.17
N TRP A 94 4.32 -2.03 10.38
CA TRP A 94 5.01 -1.60 9.16
C TRP A 94 4.05 -1.02 8.11
N ARG A 95 2.81 -1.51 8.04
CA ARG A 95 1.79 -0.93 7.15
C ARG A 95 1.38 0.46 7.59
N VAL A 96 1.18 0.67 8.88
CA VAL A 96 0.84 1.98 9.46
C VAL A 96 1.99 2.96 9.21
N GLU A 97 3.22 2.55 9.50
CA GLU A 97 4.42 3.36 9.31
C GLU A 97 4.64 3.72 7.84
N ARG A 98 4.52 2.77 6.90
CA ARG A 98 4.58 3.06 5.46
C ARG A 98 3.49 4.04 5.01
N LYS A 99 2.28 3.94 5.57
CA LYS A 99 1.19 4.89 5.27
C LYS A 99 1.53 6.29 5.79
N TRP A 100 2.09 6.39 6.99
CA TRP A 100 2.55 7.65 7.56
C TRP A 100 3.69 8.27 6.73
N MET A 101 4.69 7.47 6.37
CA MET A 101 5.83 7.90 5.54
C MET A 101 5.36 8.43 4.18
N ARG A 102 4.45 7.71 3.51
CA ARG A 102 3.84 8.16 2.25
C ARG A 102 3.14 9.51 2.37
N ARG A 103 2.41 9.75 3.47
CA ARG A 103 1.77 11.04 3.71
C ARG A 103 2.78 12.16 3.91
N LYS A 104 3.86 11.91 4.65
CA LYS A 104 4.95 12.88 4.85
C LYS A 104 5.62 13.25 3.54
N VAL A 105 6.02 12.26 2.73
CA VAL A 105 6.63 12.49 1.42
C VAL A 105 5.68 13.26 0.50
N LYS A 106 4.40 12.87 0.44
CA LYS A 106 3.41 13.61 -0.37
C LYS A 106 3.27 15.07 0.08
N GLY A 107 3.31 15.32 1.38
CA GLY A 107 3.29 16.69 1.92
C GLY A 107 4.50 17.51 1.50
N LEU A 108 5.70 16.92 1.55
CA LEU A 108 6.94 17.58 1.10
C LEU A 108 6.90 17.90 -0.40
N VAL A 109 6.48 16.94 -1.24
CA VAL A 109 6.37 17.14 -2.69
C VAL A 109 5.39 18.27 -3.00
N ARG A 110 4.22 18.30 -2.36
CA ARG A 110 3.24 19.37 -2.56
C ARG A 110 3.82 20.74 -2.18
N HIS A 111 4.54 20.81 -1.06
CA HIS A 111 5.17 22.06 -0.64
C HIS A 111 6.26 22.53 -1.63
N SER A 112 7.08 21.62 -2.14
CA SER A 112 8.07 21.96 -3.18
C SER A 112 7.42 22.42 -4.48
N GLU A 113 6.29 21.81 -4.88
CA GLU A 113 5.52 22.22 -6.06
C GLU A 113 4.93 23.62 -5.88
N GLU A 114 4.41 23.94 -4.69
CA GLU A 114 3.90 25.27 -4.36
C GLU A 114 5.00 26.33 -4.44
N ILE A 115 6.18 26.06 -3.87
CA ILE A 115 7.34 26.96 -3.94
C ILE A 115 7.76 27.14 -5.41
N HIS A 116 7.89 26.05 -6.15
CA HIS A 116 8.28 26.10 -7.57
C HIS A 116 7.32 26.94 -8.40
N ARG A 117 6.00 26.80 -8.19
CA ARG A 117 5.00 27.63 -8.86
C ARG A 117 5.16 29.11 -8.54
N ARG A 118 5.34 29.46 -7.26
CA ARG A 118 5.55 30.86 -6.86
C ARG A 118 6.78 31.47 -7.51
N TRP A 119 7.90 30.74 -7.53
CA TRP A 119 9.12 31.18 -8.20
C TRP A 119 8.91 31.34 -9.70
N LYS A 120 8.21 30.40 -10.34
CA LYS A 120 7.88 30.47 -11.76
C LYS A 120 7.03 31.70 -12.09
N ASP A 121 6.02 31.99 -11.28
CA ASP A 121 5.16 33.16 -11.47
C ASP A 121 5.94 34.48 -11.29
N GLN A 122 6.85 34.54 -10.31
CA GLN A 122 7.74 35.69 -10.12
C GLN A 122 8.66 35.89 -11.33
N LEU A 123 9.25 34.81 -11.84
CA LEU A 123 10.09 34.86 -13.05
C LEU A 123 9.32 35.33 -14.28
N TRP A 124 8.06 34.89 -14.45
CA TRP A 124 7.23 35.34 -15.56
C TRP A 124 6.89 36.83 -15.48
N ARG A 125 6.59 37.34 -14.27
CA ARG A 125 6.36 38.78 -14.05
C ARG A 125 7.61 39.58 -14.37
N ALA A 126 8.74 39.21 -13.79
CA ALA A 126 10.02 39.89 -14.03
C ALA A 126 10.37 39.90 -15.53
N LYS A 127 10.18 38.77 -16.22
CA LYS A 127 10.39 38.70 -17.68
C LYS A 127 9.48 39.67 -18.44
N GLY A 128 8.20 39.76 -18.08
CA GLY A 128 7.27 40.72 -18.67
C GLY A 128 7.72 42.16 -18.46
N ASP A 129 8.12 42.51 -17.24
CA ASP A 129 8.63 43.85 -16.91
C ASP A 129 9.88 44.20 -17.75
N PHE A 130 10.79 43.23 -17.93
CA PHE A 130 11.96 43.40 -18.81
C PHE A 130 11.58 43.59 -20.27
N ASP A 131 10.66 42.78 -20.80
CA ASP A 131 10.21 42.87 -22.19
C ASP A 131 9.52 44.23 -22.46
N ASP A 132 8.75 44.74 -21.50
CA ASP A 132 8.08 46.03 -21.61
C ASP A 132 9.07 47.21 -21.48
N ALA A 133 10.02 47.15 -20.55
CA ALA A 133 11.10 48.13 -20.48
C ALA A 133 11.95 48.16 -21.77
N ALA A 134 12.22 46.99 -22.36
CA ALA A 134 12.93 46.91 -23.64
C ALA A 134 12.12 47.59 -24.77
N ARG A 135 10.80 47.39 -24.82
CA ARG A 135 9.92 48.08 -25.77
C ARG A 135 9.94 49.60 -25.57
N GLU A 136 9.82 50.09 -24.34
CA GLU A 136 9.89 51.53 -24.05
C GLU A 136 11.22 52.14 -24.50
N LEU A 137 12.35 51.47 -24.23
CA LEU A 137 13.67 51.91 -24.68
C LEU A 137 13.75 51.99 -26.20
N THR A 138 13.19 51.03 -26.94
CA THR A 138 13.16 51.10 -28.41
C THR A 138 12.33 52.28 -28.93
N VAL A 139 11.20 52.58 -28.30
CA VAL A 139 10.36 53.74 -28.67
C VAL A 139 11.08 55.05 -28.37
N LEU A 140 11.70 55.16 -27.19
CA LEU A 140 12.47 56.35 -26.81
C LEU A 140 13.64 56.58 -27.76
N ARG A 141 14.36 55.51 -28.12
CA ARG A 141 15.44 55.58 -29.11
C ARG A 141 14.94 56.09 -30.45
N TRP A 142 13.83 55.56 -30.96
CA TRP A 142 13.25 56.01 -32.23
C TRP A 142 12.83 57.48 -32.16
N ARG A 143 12.17 57.91 -31.08
CA ARG A 143 11.80 59.33 -30.87
C ARG A 143 13.02 60.25 -30.85
N TYR A 144 14.09 59.82 -30.18
CA TYR A 144 15.35 60.55 -30.13
C TYR A 144 15.98 60.69 -31.52
N GLU A 145 16.10 59.59 -32.26
CA GLU A 145 16.61 59.58 -33.64
C GLU A 145 15.79 60.49 -34.56
N LEU A 146 14.46 60.48 -34.44
CA LEU A 146 13.56 61.31 -35.23
C LEU A 146 13.70 62.81 -34.91
N SER A 147 13.83 63.14 -33.62
CA SER A 147 14.06 64.52 -33.16
C SER A 147 15.41 65.04 -33.62
N ARG A 148 16.45 64.19 -33.57
CA ARG A 148 17.78 64.50 -34.08
C ARG A 148 17.76 64.80 -35.58
N SER A 149 17.13 63.94 -36.40
CA SER A 149 17.01 64.18 -37.84
C SER A 149 16.19 65.43 -38.18
N GLN A 150 15.18 65.79 -37.37
CA GLN A 150 14.45 67.05 -37.54
C GLN A 150 15.32 68.28 -37.19
N GLY A 151 16.11 68.21 -36.12
CA GLY A 151 17.09 69.24 -35.77
C GLY A 151 18.13 69.44 -36.86
N GLU A 152 18.70 68.34 -37.38
CA GLU A 152 19.68 68.36 -38.48
C GLU A 152 19.07 68.98 -39.76
N LYS A 153 17.82 68.63 -40.11
CA LYS A 153 17.10 69.25 -41.22
C LYS A 153 16.84 70.76 -41.02
N ARG A 154 16.49 71.19 -39.81
CA ARG A 154 16.29 72.61 -39.48
C ARG A 154 17.60 73.41 -39.56
N SER A 155 18.73 72.83 -39.12
CA SER A 155 20.05 73.45 -39.27
C SER A 155 20.53 73.53 -40.71
N LEU A 156 20.14 72.59 -41.58
CA LEU A 156 20.49 72.59 -43.01
C LEU A 156 19.59 73.51 -43.85
N LEU A 157 18.35 73.74 -43.43
CA LEU A 157 17.39 74.63 -44.11
C LEU A 157 17.56 76.11 -43.74
N GLY A 158 18.46 76.44 -42.80
CA GLY A 158 18.83 77.83 -42.49
C GLY A 158 17.63 78.73 -42.25
N GLU A 159 16.77 78.41 -41.27
CA GLU A 159 15.83 79.43 -40.81
C GLU A 159 16.62 80.54 -40.10
N PRO A 160 16.41 81.81 -40.48
CA PRO A 160 17.10 82.92 -39.85
C PRO A 160 16.64 83.00 -38.41
N SER A 161 17.59 82.90 -37.49
CA SER A 161 17.44 83.43 -36.13
C SER A 161 16.87 84.83 -36.27
N GLN A 162 15.66 85.06 -35.76
CA GLN A 162 15.15 86.40 -35.50
C GLN A 162 16.03 87.03 -34.42
N THR A 163 17.21 87.49 -34.81
CA THR A 163 17.83 88.67 -34.23
C THR A 163 17.17 89.84 -34.92
N GLU A 164 16.21 90.48 -34.25
CA GLU A 164 16.17 91.94 -34.11
C GLU A 164 14.92 92.42 -33.37
N SER A 165 15.18 93.40 -32.49
CA SER A 165 14.28 94.49 -32.13
C SER A 165 13.23 94.23 -31.05
N ASN A 166 13.62 94.50 -29.80
CA ASN A 166 12.91 95.54 -29.05
C ASN A 166 13.85 96.29 -28.12
N ARG A 167 13.67 97.61 -28.16
CA ARG A 167 14.33 98.69 -27.43
C ARG A 167 14.48 98.47 -25.93
#